data_AF-A0A3N9X809-F1
#
_entry.id   AF-A0A3N9X809-F1
#
_cell.length_a   1.000
_cell.length_b   1.000
_cell.length_c   1.000
_cell.angle_alpha   90.00
_cell.angle_beta   90.00
_cell.angle_gamma   90.00
#
_symmetry.space_group_name_H-M   'P 1'
#
loop_
_entity.id
_entity.type
_entity.pdbx_description
1 polymer ?
#
loop_
_entity_poly.entity_id
_entity_poly.type
_entity_poly.pdbx_seq_one_letter_code
_entity_poly.pdbx_strand_id
1 'polypeptide(L)'
;MDDLELADWRERVARLYLSDVDLAGFRAGRDDLFATHPQSPIPAAERAGFSGVRYFPPNPEAVVEAPLRAASGELRIDTGGPDGVVAYRRVAVAETPWGPLTLWWIEAYGGGLFVPLRDGTCGRESYGG
;
A
#
# COMPACT_ATOMS: atom_id res chain seq x y z
N MET A 1 -18.41 3.41 -9.95
CA MET A 1 -17.39 2.35 -9.83
C MET A 1 -18.05 1.09 -10.36
N ASP A 2 -17.42 0.40 -11.31
CA ASP A 2 -17.90 -0.90 -11.76
C ASP A 2 -17.27 -1.97 -10.87
N ASP A 3 -18.11 -2.77 -10.22
CA ASP A 3 -17.68 -3.79 -9.27
C ASP A 3 -16.85 -4.90 -9.94
N LEU A 4 -17.11 -5.20 -11.22
CA LEU A 4 -16.34 -6.18 -11.97
C LEU A 4 -14.95 -5.65 -12.33
N GLU A 5 -14.85 -4.37 -12.69
CA GLU A 5 -13.55 -3.74 -12.91
C GLU A 5 -12.75 -3.65 -11.60
N LEU A 6 -13.41 -3.40 -10.46
CA LEU A 6 -12.75 -3.41 -9.15
C LEU A 6 -12.24 -4.81 -8.78
N ALA A 7 -13.01 -5.85 -9.09
CA ALA A 7 -12.58 -7.24 -8.89
C ALA A 7 -11.34 -7.57 -9.76
N ASP A 8 -11.34 -7.20 -11.05
CA ASP A 8 -10.20 -7.39 -11.96
C ASP A 8 -8.96 -6.63 -11.47
N TRP A 9 -9.11 -5.36 -11.05
CA TRP A 9 -8.03 -4.58 -10.45
C TRP A 9 -7.39 -5.31 -9.26
N ARG A 10 -8.22 -5.80 -8.32
CA ARG A 10 -7.75 -6.51 -7.13
C ARG A 10 -7.03 -7.80 -7.49
N GLU A 11 -7.53 -8.57 -8.47
CA GLU A 11 -6.87 -9.78 -8.94
C GLU A 11 -5.51 -9.48 -9.56
N ARG A 12 -5.42 -8.49 -10.46
CA ARG A 12 -4.16 -8.14 -11.12
C ARG A 12 -3.12 -7.65 -10.14
N VAL A 13 -3.51 -6.83 -9.16
CA VAL A 13 -2.61 -6.40 -8.07
C VAL A 13 -2.12 -7.61 -7.27
N ALA A 14 -3.01 -8.51 -6.86
CA ALA A 14 -2.61 -9.71 -6.12
C ALA A 14 -1.64 -10.59 -6.94
N ARG A 15 -1.89 -10.76 -8.23
CA ARG A 15 -1.01 -11.50 -9.14
C ARG A 15 0.38 -10.88 -9.23
N LEU A 16 0.50 -9.55 -9.26
CA LEU A 16 1.81 -8.88 -9.23
C LEU A 16 2.59 -9.21 -7.94
N TYR A 17 1.95 -9.16 -6.77
CA TYR A 17 2.60 -9.49 -5.50
C TYR A 17 3.01 -10.97 -5.37
N LEU A 18 2.33 -11.87 -6.08
CA LEU A 18 2.62 -13.31 -6.09
C LEU A 18 3.51 -13.75 -7.26
N SER A 19 3.90 -12.82 -8.14
CA SER A 19 4.74 -13.12 -9.30
C SER A 19 6.22 -13.24 -8.94
N ASP A 20 7.00 -13.78 -9.86
CA ASP A 20 8.46 -13.99 -9.76
C ASP A 20 9.28 -12.86 -10.40
N VAL A 21 8.62 -11.77 -10.83
CA VAL A 21 9.31 -10.61 -11.40
C VAL A 21 10.18 -9.93 -10.36
N ASP A 22 11.30 -9.35 -10.81
CA ASP A 22 12.13 -8.53 -9.95
C ASP A 22 11.48 -7.17 -9.64
N LEU A 23 12.16 -6.34 -8.84
CA LEU A 23 11.65 -5.02 -8.46
C LEU A 23 11.36 -4.12 -9.66
N ALA A 24 12.14 -4.23 -10.75
CA ALA A 24 11.91 -3.44 -11.96
C ALA A 24 10.64 -3.90 -12.68
N GLY A 25 10.45 -5.21 -12.84
CA GLY A 25 9.24 -5.80 -13.41
C GLY A 25 8.00 -5.50 -12.57
N PHE A 26 8.10 -5.56 -11.25
CA PHE A 26 6.99 -5.22 -10.35
C PHE A 26 6.58 -3.75 -10.51
N ARG A 27 7.54 -2.82 -10.54
CA ARG A 27 7.28 -1.38 -10.75
C ARG A 27 6.66 -1.12 -12.12
N ALA A 28 7.18 -1.75 -13.18
CA ALA A 28 6.61 -1.64 -14.52
C ALA A 28 5.16 -2.15 -14.59
N GLY A 29 4.86 -3.29 -13.96
CA GLY A 29 3.49 -3.81 -13.88
C GLY A 29 2.54 -2.90 -13.09
N ARG A 30 3.03 -2.25 -12.02
CA ARG A 30 2.27 -1.23 -11.29
C ARG A 30 2.01 0.01 -12.13
N ASP A 31 3.02 0.48 -12.88
CA ASP A 31 2.90 1.63 -13.76
C ASP A 31 1.89 1.38 -14.88
N ASP A 32 1.91 0.19 -15.50
CA ASP A 32 0.93 -0.20 -16.52
C ASP A 32 -0.51 -0.17 -15.98
N LEU A 33 -0.75 -0.76 -14.80
CA LEU A 33 -2.06 -0.71 -14.14
C LEU A 33 -2.52 0.74 -13.89
N PHE A 34 -1.62 1.60 -13.43
CA PHE A 34 -1.94 3.01 -13.17
C PHE A 34 -2.18 3.81 -14.45
N ALA A 35 -1.48 3.48 -15.54
CA ALA A 35 -1.64 4.17 -16.82
C ALA A 35 -2.94 3.77 -17.53
N THR A 36 -3.30 2.48 -17.48
CA THR A 36 -4.27 1.91 -18.43
C THR A 36 -5.57 1.44 -17.81
N HIS A 37 -5.58 1.00 -16.55
CA HIS A 37 -6.74 0.32 -15.99
C HIS A 37 -7.89 1.29 -15.67
N PRO A 38 -9.17 0.94 -15.92
CA PRO A 38 -10.33 1.78 -15.59
C PRO A 38 -10.37 2.22 -14.13
N GLN A 39 -10.07 1.31 -13.19
CA GLN A 39 -9.97 1.55 -11.75
C GLN A 39 -8.65 2.20 -11.29
N SER A 40 -7.81 2.69 -12.21
CA SER A 40 -6.62 3.44 -11.83
C SER A 40 -6.99 4.66 -10.97
N PRO A 41 -6.23 4.93 -9.89
CA PRO A 41 -6.41 6.13 -9.08
C PRO A 41 -5.99 7.41 -9.80
N ILE A 42 -5.31 7.32 -10.94
CA ILE A 42 -4.96 8.48 -11.76
C ILE A 42 -6.23 8.95 -12.50
N PRO A 43 -6.62 10.24 -12.36
CA PRO A 43 -7.77 10.80 -13.07
C PRO A 43 -7.66 10.55 -14.57
N ALA A 44 -8.76 10.16 -15.21
CA ALA A 44 -8.75 9.77 -16.63
C ALA A 44 -8.14 10.85 -17.54
N ALA A 45 -8.37 12.13 -17.25
CA ALA A 45 -7.81 13.26 -17.99
C ALA A 45 -6.28 13.41 -17.83
N GLU A 46 -5.69 12.88 -16.76
CA GLU A 46 -4.26 12.98 -16.45
C GLU A 46 -3.48 11.75 -16.94
N ARG A 47 -4.16 10.64 -17.24
CA ARG A 47 -3.49 9.37 -17.65
C ARG A 47 -2.59 9.51 -18.87
N ALA A 48 -2.96 10.36 -19.84
CA ALA A 48 -2.13 10.58 -21.03
C ALA A 48 -0.75 11.19 -20.71
N GLY A 49 -0.64 11.94 -19.60
CA GLY A 49 0.61 12.51 -19.11
C GLY A 49 1.29 11.69 -18.02
N PHE A 50 0.71 10.56 -17.61
CA PHE A 50 1.27 9.73 -16.55
C PHE A 50 2.50 8.96 -17.07
N SER A 51 3.66 9.20 -16.46
CA SER A 51 4.95 8.64 -16.87
C SER A 51 5.51 7.60 -15.89
N GLY A 52 4.64 7.01 -15.06
CA GLY A 52 5.03 6.07 -14.00
C GLY A 52 5.08 6.70 -12.61
N VAL A 53 4.97 5.84 -11.60
CA VAL A 53 5.06 6.24 -10.19
C VAL A 53 6.50 6.63 -9.86
N ARG A 54 6.67 7.71 -9.11
CA ARG A 54 8.00 8.13 -8.64
C ARG A 54 8.41 7.28 -7.44
N TYR A 55 9.55 6.61 -7.57
CA TYR A 55 10.13 5.78 -6.52
C TYR A 55 11.48 6.33 -6.06
N PHE A 56 11.80 6.12 -4.79
CA PHE A 56 13.20 6.19 -4.35
C PHE A 56 14.02 5.08 -5.03
N PRO A 57 15.35 5.28 -5.19
CA PRO A 57 16.25 4.22 -5.65
C PRO A 57 16.09 2.95 -4.79
N PRO A 58 16.24 1.75 -5.38
CA PRO A 58 16.28 0.52 -4.60
C PRO A 58 17.35 0.62 -3.50
N ASN A 59 16.96 0.30 -2.27
CA ASN A 59 17.88 0.30 -1.13
C ASN A 59 17.77 -1.05 -0.39
N PRO A 60 18.71 -1.99 -0.61
CA PRO A 60 18.71 -3.27 0.10
C PRO A 60 18.84 -3.12 1.63
N GLU A 61 19.44 -2.04 2.13
CA GLU A 61 19.56 -1.79 3.57
C GLU A 61 18.21 -1.46 4.22
N ALA A 62 17.20 -1.12 3.42
CA ALA A 62 15.83 -0.90 3.89
C ALA A 62 15.01 -2.21 3.97
N VAL A 63 15.57 -3.35 3.56
CA VAL A 63 14.92 -4.67 3.65
C VAL A 63 15.42 -5.36 4.93
N VAL A 64 14.54 -5.48 5.92
CA VAL A 64 14.91 -5.98 7.25
C VAL A 64 13.93 -7.07 7.72
N GLU A 65 14.45 -8.02 8.47
CA GLU A 65 13.65 -8.90 9.32
C GLU A 65 13.52 -8.26 10.71
N ALA A 66 12.30 -8.18 11.22
CA ALA A 66 12.00 -7.55 12.51
C ALA A 66 11.24 -8.50 13.42
N PRO A 67 11.68 -8.73 14.67
CA PRO A 67 10.91 -9.49 15.65
C PRO A 67 9.55 -8.85 15.91
N LEU A 68 8.52 -9.68 16.01
CA LEU A 68 7.16 -9.24 16.35
C LEU A 68 6.88 -9.49 17.82
N ARG A 69 6.49 -8.43 18.53
CA ARG A 69 5.98 -8.50 19.89
C ARG A 69 4.46 -8.34 19.86
N ALA A 70 3.72 -9.31 20.40
CA ALA A 70 2.27 -9.25 20.46
C ALA A 70 1.78 -7.97 21.17
N ALA A 71 0.74 -7.35 20.61
CA ALA A 71 0.12 -6.15 21.17
C ALA A 71 -1.35 -6.08 20.76
N SER A 72 -2.19 -5.50 21.61
CA SER A 72 -3.63 -5.33 21.36
C SER A 72 -4.00 -3.85 21.32
N GLY A 73 -5.09 -3.49 20.65
CA GLY A 73 -5.54 -2.10 20.51
C GLY A 73 -6.44 -1.95 19.29
N GLU A 74 -7.07 -0.79 19.18
CA GLU A 74 -8.02 -0.47 18.11
C GLU A 74 -7.64 0.85 17.44
N LEU A 75 -7.88 0.93 16.14
CA LEU A 75 -7.73 2.13 15.35
C LEU A 75 -8.90 2.22 14.38
N ARG A 76 -9.43 3.43 14.19
CA ARG A 76 -10.44 3.72 13.18
C ARG A 76 -9.91 4.81 12.27
N ILE A 77 -9.83 4.54 10.98
CA ILE A 77 -9.41 5.52 9.98
C ILE A 77 -10.60 5.79 9.09
N ASP A 78 -10.98 7.07 9.00
CA ASP A 78 -11.90 7.54 7.97
C ASP A 78 -11.12 7.61 6.65
N THR A 79 -11.57 6.83 5.67
CA THR A 79 -10.94 6.77 4.35
C THR A 79 -11.33 7.95 3.45
N GLY A 80 -12.29 8.78 3.88
CA GLY A 80 -12.80 9.92 3.09
C GLY A 80 -13.54 9.51 1.82
N GLY A 81 -13.77 8.21 1.63
CA GLY A 81 -14.38 7.62 0.44
C GLY A 81 -15.59 6.74 0.76
N PRO A 82 -16.12 6.01 -0.24
CA PRO A 82 -17.29 5.15 -0.07
C PRO A 82 -17.12 4.05 0.97
N ASP A 83 -15.87 3.66 1.24
CA ASP A 83 -15.50 2.65 2.25
C ASP A 83 -15.75 3.15 3.69
N GLY A 84 -15.96 4.46 3.88
CA GLY A 84 -16.24 5.07 5.17
C GLY A 84 -15.13 4.86 6.20
N VAL A 85 -15.51 4.55 7.44
CA VAL A 85 -14.58 4.32 8.54
C VAL A 85 -14.18 2.84 8.58
N VAL A 86 -12.90 2.58 8.32
CA VAL A 86 -12.31 1.24 8.42
C VAL A 86 -11.79 1.02 9.85
N ALA A 87 -12.16 -0.11 10.44
CA ALA A 87 -11.69 -0.55 11.74
C ALA A 87 -10.44 -1.43 11.60
N TYR A 88 -9.52 -1.28 12.55
CA TYR A 88 -8.27 -2.00 12.60
C TYR A 88 -8.01 -2.48 14.02
N ARG A 89 -7.50 -3.70 14.14
CA ARG A 89 -7.07 -4.26 15.41
C ARG A 89 -5.57 -4.43 15.41
N ARG A 90 -4.90 -3.86 16.42
CA ARG A 90 -3.46 -4.07 16.61
C ARG A 90 -3.21 -5.54 16.91
N VAL A 91 -2.23 -6.13 16.23
CA VAL A 91 -1.83 -7.52 16.42
C VAL A 91 -0.41 -7.65 16.96
N ALA A 92 0.48 -6.73 16.59
CA ALA A 92 1.87 -6.75 17.03
C ALA A 92 2.52 -5.36 16.91
N VAL A 93 3.71 -5.26 17.49
CA VAL A 93 4.71 -4.23 17.22
C VAL A 93 5.94 -4.93 16.64
N ALA A 94 6.41 -4.46 15.49
CA ALA A 94 7.65 -4.88 14.87
C ALA A 94 8.81 -4.02 15.40
N GLU A 95 9.83 -4.65 15.98
CA GLU A 95 11.01 -3.97 16.51
C GLU A 95 12.03 -3.78 15.37
N THR A 96 11.96 -2.65 14.64
CA THR A 96 12.82 -2.38 13.48
C THR A 96 14.08 -1.60 13.87
N PRO A 97 15.13 -1.56 13.02
CA PRO A 97 16.32 -0.74 13.26
C PRO A 97 16.05 0.77 13.38
N TRP A 98 14.90 1.25 12.90
CA TRP A 98 14.52 2.66 12.92
C TRP A 98 13.49 2.99 14.02
N GLY A 99 13.19 2.02 14.89
CA GLY A 99 12.20 2.12 15.94
C GLY A 99 10.99 1.19 15.74
N PRO A 100 10.07 1.17 16.71
CA PRO A 100 8.93 0.25 16.68
C PRO A 100 7.88 0.68 15.65
N LEU A 101 7.44 -0.25 14.80
CA LEU A 101 6.32 -0.05 13.88
C LEU A 101 5.11 -0.89 14.31
N THR A 102 3.91 -0.29 14.29
CA THR A 102 2.70 -1.02 14.69
C THR A 102 2.12 -1.80 13.52
N LEU A 103 1.86 -3.09 13.75
CA LEU A 103 1.15 -3.97 12.83
C LEU A 103 -0.34 -4.01 13.19
N TRP A 104 -1.17 -3.62 12.22
CA TRP A 104 -2.62 -3.66 12.32
C TRP A 104 -3.20 -4.76 11.44
N TRP A 105 -4.29 -5.37 11.88
CA TRP A 105 -5.14 -6.22 11.06
C TRP A 105 -6.36 -5.42 10.62
N ILE A 106 -6.65 -5.42 9.31
CA ILE A 106 -7.82 -4.75 8.74
C ILE A 106 -9.09 -5.55 9.10
N GLU A 107 -10.04 -4.95 9.82
CA GLU A 107 -11.31 -5.59 10.21
C GLU A 107 -12.39 -5.36 9.15
N ALA A 108 -12.04 -5.66 7.91
CA ALA A 108 -12.95 -5.74 6.77
C ALA A 108 -12.85 -7.13 6.13
N TYR A 109 -13.84 -7.51 5.32
CA TYR A 109 -13.91 -8.85 4.71
C TYR A 109 -12.62 -9.27 3.99
N GLY A 110 -11.90 -8.32 3.37
CA GLY A 110 -10.62 -8.58 2.69
C GLY A 110 -9.43 -8.85 3.62
N GLY A 111 -9.49 -8.44 4.89
CA GLY A 111 -8.42 -8.64 5.86
C GLY A 111 -7.06 -8.05 5.46
N GLY A 112 -6.01 -8.55 6.10
CA GLY A 112 -4.62 -8.24 5.76
C GLY A 112 -3.89 -7.41 6.82
N LEU A 113 -2.56 -7.50 6.78
CA LEU A 113 -1.68 -6.71 7.62
C LEU A 113 -1.52 -5.30 7.03
N PHE A 114 -1.57 -4.31 7.91
CA PHE A 114 -1.38 -2.89 7.57
C PHE A 114 -0.35 -2.26 8.49
N VAL A 115 0.63 -1.58 7.89
CA VAL A 115 1.73 -0.90 8.59
C VAL A 115 1.79 0.56 8.14
N PRO A 116 0.93 1.43 8.70
CA PRO A 116 1.04 2.87 8.45
C PRO A 116 2.25 3.43 9.21
N LEU A 117 3.02 4.28 8.55
CA LEU A 117 4.12 5.01 9.19
C LEU A 117 4.24 6.41 8.60
N ARG A 118 4.90 7.27 9.36
CA ARG A 118 5.42 8.57 8.89
C ARG A 118 6.92 8.59 9.18
N ASP A 119 7.66 9.21 8.29
CA ASP A 119 9.10 9.43 8.44
C ASP A 119 9.48 10.87 8.07
N GLY A 120 10.77 11.20 8.10
CA GLY A 120 11.27 12.55 7.84
C GLY A 120 11.05 13.07 6.41
N THR A 121 10.66 12.21 5.47
CA THR A 121 10.37 12.54 4.06
C THR A 121 8.93 12.99 3.82
N CYS A 122 8.00 12.65 4.73
CA CYS A 122 6.57 12.91 4.57
C CYS A 122 6.28 14.41 4.41
N GLY A 123 5.51 14.76 3.36
CA GLY A 123 5.09 16.14 3.06
C GLY A 123 6.15 16.99 2.37
N ARG A 124 7.37 16.48 2.20
CA ARG A 124 8.46 17.15 1.47
C ARG A 124 8.88 16.39 0.23
N GLU A 125 9.12 15.10 0.39
CA GLU A 125 9.61 14.20 -0.66
C GLU A 125 8.62 13.05 -0.92
N SER A 126 7.86 12.64 0.10
CA SER A 126 6.82 11.61 0.02
C SER A 126 5.45 12.14 0.48
N TYR A 127 4.41 11.31 0.38
CA TYR A 127 3.05 11.67 0.80
C TYR A 127 2.99 12.07 2.28
N GLY A 128 2.25 13.14 2.60
CA GLY A 128 2.22 13.73 3.94
C GLY A 128 1.35 13.00 4.97
N GLY A 129 0.44 12.14 4.49
CA GLY A 129 -0.60 11.54 5.33
C GLY A 129 -1.80 12.45 5.47
#